data_AF-A0A533XCT2-F1
#
_entry.id   AF-A0A533XCT2-F1
#
_cell.length_a   1.000
_cell.length_b   1.000
_cell.length_c   1.000
_cell.angle_alpha   90.00
_cell.angle_beta   90.00
_cell.angle_gamma   90.00
#
_symmetry.space_group_name_H-M   'P 1'
#
loop_
_entity.id
_entity.type
_entity.pdbx_description
1 polymer ?
#
loop_
_entity_poly.entity_id
_entity_poly.type
_entity_poly.pdbx_seq_one_letter_code
_entity_poly.pdbx_strand_id
1 'polypeptide(L)'
;VKIVRSAVKEPLEVHTHNDFGLGVATAIAGLKNGASSVHTSVNGIGERAGNASFEEVAMALKYLYGQPVRFDFSKFKELSELVQRLTAFPLSPNKPVVGDRVFTREAGIS
;
A
#
# COMPACT_ATOMS: atom_id res chain seq x y z
N VAL A 1 -5.82 17.29 -3.58
CA VAL A 1 -5.78 17.37 -2.10
C VAL A 1 -5.44 18.78 -1.60
N LYS A 2 -4.26 19.34 -1.90
CA LYS A 2 -3.83 20.67 -1.39
C LYS A 2 -4.89 21.78 -1.52
N ILE A 3 -5.51 21.92 -2.70
CA ILE A 3 -6.56 22.91 -2.98
C ILE A 3 -7.79 22.70 -2.08
N VAL A 4 -8.26 21.46 -1.94
CA VAL A 4 -9.40 21.13 -1.08
C VAL A 4 -9.06 21.38 0.39
N ARG A 5 -7.85 20.99 0.82
CA ARG A 5 -7.37 21.22 2.19
C ARG A 5 -7.36 22.70 2.57
N SER A 6 -7.04 23.61 1.63
CA SER A 6 -7.10 25.05 1.90
C SER A 6 -8.52 25.62 2.01
N ALA A 7 -9.53 24.90 1.53
CA ALA A 7 -10.92 25.36 1.50
C ALA A 7 -11.77 24.83 2.67
N VAL A 8 -11.40 23.70 3.27
CA VAL A 8 -12.19 23.00 4.30
C VAL A 8 -11.36 22.81 5.57
N LYS A 9 -11.98 22.51 6.71
CA LYS A 9 -11.27 22.21 7.98
C LYS A 9 -11.41 20.76 8.44
N GLU A 10 -12.36 20.05 7.85
CA GLU A 10 -12.72 18.66 8.13
C GLU A 10 -11.57 17.71 7.72
N PRO A 11 -11.43 16.54 8.37
CA PRO A 11 -10.49 15.52 7.93
C PRO A 11 -10.72 15.12 6.47
N LEU A 12 -9.64 14.96 5.72
CA LEU A 12 -9.70 14.52 4.32
C LEU A 12 -9.15 13.10 4.20
N GLU A 13 -9.91 12.24 3.55
CA GLU A 13 -9.47 10.91 3.14
C GLU A 13 -9.15 10.90 1.64
N VAL A 14 -8.13 10.12 1.27
CA VAL A 14 -7.80 9.84 -0.13
C VAL A 14 -8.10 8.38 -0.43
N HIS A 15 -8.90 8.15 -1.47
CA HIS A 15 -9.17 6.83 -2.03
C HIS A 15 -8.60 6.75 -3.43
N THR A 16 -7.76 5.76 -3.69
CA THR A 16 -7.07 5.61 -4.99
C THR A 16 -7.09 4.17 -5.46
N HIS A 17 -7.35 3.99 -6.75
CA HIS A 17 -7.17 2.72 -7.44
C HIS A 17 -5.80 2.63 -8.12
N ASN A 18 -5.43 1.42 -8.54
CA ASN A 18 -4.10 1.11 -9.07
C ASN A 18 -4.10 0.82 -10.57
N ASP A 19 -5.07 1.34 -11.34
CA ASP A 19 -5.25 1.05 -12.78
C ASP A 19 -4.00 1.32 -13.64
N PHE A 20 -3.14 2.26 -13.23
CA PHE A 20 -1.89 2.60 -13.91
C PHE A 20 -0.63 2.23 -13.10
N GLY A 21 -0.76 1.44 -12.03
CA GLY A 21 0.36 1.12 -11.13
C GLY A 21 0.82 2.28 -10.25
N LEU A 22 0.03 3.36 -10.15
CA LEU A 22 0.36 4.59 -9.41
C LEU A 22 -0.45 4.78 -8.13
N GLY A 23 -1.25 3.79 -7.72
CA GLY A 23 -2.18 3.92 -6.58
C GLY A 23 -1.45 4.27 -5.28
N VAL A 24 -0.40 3.51 -4.94
CA VAL A 24 0.41 3.74 -3.73
C VAL A 24 1.07 5.12 -3.74
N ALA A 25 1.66 5.52 -4.86
CA ALA A 25 2.30 6.82 -4.99
C ALA A 25 1.29 7.97 -4.84
N THR A 26 0.10 7.81 -5.43
CA THR A 26 -0.98 8.81 -5.37
C THR A 26 -1.55 8.93 -3.96
N ALA A 27 -1.76 7.80 -3.27
CA ALA A 27 -2.17 7.75 -1.87
C ALA A 27 -1.21 8.54 -0.96
N ILE A 28 0.09 8.26 -1.08
CA ILE A 28 1.15 8.93 -0.29
C ILE A 28 1.22 10.43 -0.65
N ALA A 29 1.13 10.78 -1.94
CA ALA A 29 1.09 12.16 -2.37
C ALA A 29 -0.12 12.90 -1.78
N GLY A 30 -1.26 12.22 -1.64
CA GLY A 30 -2.44 12.73 -0.96
C GLY A 30 -2.18 13.07 0.51
N LEU A 31 -1.64 12.12 1.27
CA LEU A 31 -1.24 12.32 2.67
C LEU A 31 -0.26 13.50 2.82
N LYS A 32 0.78 13.56 1.99
CA LYS A 32 1.77 14.64 1.99
C LYS A 32 1.16 16.02 1.74
N ASN A 33 0.02 16.10 1.04
CA ASN A 33 -0.67 17.34 0.71
C ASN A 33 -1.84 17.68 1.65
N GLY A 34 -1.91 17.03 2.81
CA GLY A 34 -2.83 17.38 3.90
C GLY A 34 -4.05 16.48 4.04
N ALA A 35 -4.07 15.32 3.37
CA ALA A 35 -5.02 14.27 3.75
C ALA A 35 -4.65 13.69 5.11
N SER A 36 -5.66 13.41 5.93
CA SER A 36 -5.52 12.85 7.28
C SER A 36 -5.53 11.33 7.28
N SER A 37 -6.17 10.71 6.29
CA SER A 37 -6.23 9.26 6.10
C SER A 37 -6.13 8.89 4.62
N VAL A 38 -5.89 7.61 4.38
CA VAL A 38 -5.93 7.00 3.05
C VAL A 38 -6.64 5.66 3.16
N HIS A 39 -7.53 5.39 2.22
CA HIS A 39 -8.13 4.07 2.06
C HIS A 39 -7.19 3.17 1.25
N THR A 40 -7.00 1.95 1.75
CA THR A 40 -6.15 0.91 1.16
C THR A 40 -6.77 -0.45 1.40
N SER A 41 -6.27 -1.47 0.72
CA SER A 41 -6.67 -2.86 0.94
C SER A 41 -5.45 -3.76 1.01
N VAL A 42 -5.52 -4.81 1.84
CA VAL A 42 -4.48 -5.84 1.89
C VAL A 42 -4.30 -6.43 0.48
N ASN A 43 -3.05 -6.57 0.06
CA ASN A 43 -2.67 -7.07 -1.27
C ASN A 43 -3.16 -6.20 -2.45
N GLY A 44 -3.71 -5.02 -2.18
CA GLY A 44 -4.31 -4.18 -3.21
C GLY A 44 -5.63 -4.70 -3.78
N ILE A 45 -6.29 -5.67 -3.13
CA ILE A 45 -7.56 -6.24 -3.65
C ILE A 45 -8.64 -5.17 -3.81
N GLY A 46 -9.32 -5.19 -4.95
CA GLY A 46 -10.45 -4.31 -5.26
C GLY A 46 -10.92 -4.54 -6.68
N GLU A 47 -11.82 -3.68 -7.16
CA GLU A 47 -12.26 -3.71 -8.55
C GLU A 47 -11.10 -3.39 -9.52
N ARG A 48 -11.16 -3.94 -10.74
CA ARG A 48 -10.21 -3.70 -11.83
C ARG A 48 -8.78 -4.08 -11.43
N ALA A 49 -7.83 -3.13 -11.44
CA ALA A 49 -6.46 -3.34 -10.99
C ALA A 49 -6.30 -3.21 -9.46
N GLY A 50 -7.39 -2.99 -8.74
CA GLY A 50 -7.40 -2.94 -7.28
C GLY A 50 -7.20 -1.55 -6.68
N ASN A 51 -7.04 -1.50 -5.36
CA ASN A 51 -6.77 -0.28 -4.60
C ASN A 51 -5.26 -0.09 -4.36
N ALA A 52 -4.87 1.03 -3.77
CA ALA A 52 -3.54 1.16 -3.19
C ALA A 52 -3.29 0.06 -2.14
N SER A 53 -2.18 -0.65 -2.25
CA SER A 53 -1.85 -1.79 -1.39
C SER A 53 -1.50 -1.32 0.02
N PHE A 54 -2.20 -1.85 1.02
CA PHE A 54 -2.01 -1.49 2.44
C PHE A 54 -0.56 -1.69 2.89
N GLU A 55 -0.01 -2.87 2.63
CA GLU A 55 1.33 -3.24 3.07
C GLU A 55 2.42 -2.37 2.42
N GLU A 56 2.22 -1.96 1.16
CA GLU A 56 3.16 -1.09 0.45
C GLU A 56 3.08 0.35 0.96
N VAL A 57 1.87 0.88 1.14
CA VAL A 57 1.66 2.22 1.72
C VAL A 57 2.24 2.29 3.13
N ALA A 58 1.94 1.31 3.98
CA ALA A 58 2.42 1.29 5.37
C ALA A 58 3.96 1.19 5.45
N MET A 59 4.58 0.32 4.64
CA MET A 59 6.04 0.20 4.57
C MET A 59 6.70 1.48 4.02
N ALA A 60 6.13 2.08 2.97
CA ALA A 60 6.65 3.33 2.43
C ALA A 60 6.56 4.46 3.46
N LEU A 61 5.43 4.63 4.14
CA LEU A 61 5.26 5.63 5.20
C LEU A 61 6.30 5.45 6.31
N LYS A 62 6.55 4.21 6.75
CA LYS A 62 7.54 3.87 7.78
C LYS A 62 8.97 4.16 7.33
N TYR A 63 9.40 3.59 6.20
CA TYR A 63 10.81 3.52 5.81
C TYR A 63 11.26 4.62 4.86
N LEU A 64 10.38 5.14 4.00
CA LEU A 64 10.72 6.20 3.04
C LEU A 64 10.36 7.59 3.56
N TYR A 65 9.32 7.71 4.38
CA TYR A 65 8.82 8.99 4.88
C TYR A 65 8.95 9.19 6.40
N GLY A 66 9.52 8.21 7.11
CA GLY A 66 9.80 8.31 8.55
C GLY A 66 8.57 8.54 9.42
N GLN A 67 7.37 8.18 8.94
CA GLN A 67 6.12 8.42 9.68
C GLN A 67 5.98 7.45 10.86
N PRO A 68 5.44 7.90 12.00
CA PRO A 68 5.31 7.10 13.21
C PRO A 68 4.10 6.15 13.15
N VAL A 69 3.94 5.41 12.06
CA VAL A 69 2.91 4.38 11.92
C VAL A 69 3.18 3.22 12.89
N ARG A 70 2.13 2.79 13.61
CA ARG A 70 2.19 1.79 14.69
C ARG A 70 1.52 0.49 14.26
N PHE A 71 2.08 -0.16 13.26
CA PHE A 71 1.66 -1.50 12.83
C PHE A 71 2.67 -2.55 13.28
N ASP A 72 2.22 -3.78 13.49
CA ASP A 72 3.10 -4.94 13.61
C ASP A 72 3.46 -5.44 12.20
N PHE A 73 4.56 -4.91 11.67
CA PHE A 73 5.05 -5.26 10.32
C PHE A 73 5.46 -6.73 10.19
N SER A 74 5.76 -7.42 11.31
CA SER A 74 6.11 -8.85 11.28
C SER A 74 4.94 -9.72 10.82
N LYS A 75 3.71 -9.21 10.93
CA LYS A 75 2.47 -9.89 10.55
C LYS A 75 2.04 -9.67 9.11
N PHE A 76 2.71 -8.82 8.35
CA PHE A 76 2.26 -8.45 7.00
C PHE A 76 2.21 -9.63 6.04
N LYS A 77 3.20 -10.54 6.10
CA LYS A 77 3.21 -11.76 5.28
C LYS A 77 2.06 -12.70 5.64
N GLU A 78 1.89 -12.97 6.94
CA GLU A 78 0.80 -13.81 7.46
C GLU A 78 -0.59 -13.25 7.09
N LEU A 79 -0.77 -11.93 7.22
CA LEU A 79 -1.99 -11.23 6.83
C LEU A 79 -2.24 -11.33 5.32
N SER A 80 -1.21 -11.11 4.51
CA SER A 80 -1.28 -11.25 3.05
C SER A 80 -1.73 -12.65 2.63
N GLU A 81 -1.12 -13.69 3.20
CA GLU A 81 -1.46 -15.09 2.93
C GLU A 81 -2.87 -15.45 3.40
N LEU A 82 -3.30 -14.95 4.57
CA LEU A 82 -4.67 -15.13 5.04
C LEU A 82 -5.67 -14.57 4.03
N VAL A 83 -5.44 -13.35 3.55
CA VAL A 83 -6.31 -12.71 2.56
C VAL A 83 -6.29 -13.47 1.22
N GLN A 84 -5.13 -13.93 0.75
CA GLN A 84 -5.05 -14.78 -0.46
C GLN A 84 -5.90 -16.05 -0.32
N ARG A 85 -5.81 -16.75 0.83
CA ARG A 85 -6.59 -17.97 1.09
C ARG A 85 -8.09 -17.70 1.12
N LEU A 86 -8.53 -16.62 1.78
CA LEU A 86 -9.94 -16.31 1.94
C LEU A 86 -10.60 -15.78 0.65
N THR A 87 -9.82 -15.13 -0.21
CA THR A 87 -10.33 -14.51 -1.44
C THR A 87 -10.08 -15.34 -2.69
N ALA A 88 -9.29 -16.42 -2.58
CA ALA A 88 -8.78 -17.19 -3.72
C ALA A 88 -8.09 -16.31 -4.79
N PHE A 89 -7.50 -15.18 -4.37
CA PHE A 89 -6.80 -14.25 -5.23
C PHE A 89 -5.28 -14.42 -5.03
N PRO A 90 -4.59 -15.19 -5.89
CA PRO A 90 -3.15 -15.41 -5.75
C PRO A 90 -2.35 -14.15 -6.11
N LEU A 91 -1.21 -13.96 -5.46
CA LEU A 91 -0.29 -12.87 -5.79
C LEU A 91 0.85 -13.32 -6.68
N SER A 92 1.39 -12.36 -7.44
CA SER A 92 2.65 -12.58 -8.15
C SER A 92 3.78 -12.85 -7.14
N PRO A 93 4.69 -13.81 -7.39
CA PRO A 93 5.81 -14.09 -6.49
C PRO A 93 6.71 -12.88 -6.21
N ASN A 94 6.74 -11.89 -7.10
CA ASN A 94 7.52 -10.65 -6.95
C ASN A 94 6.69 -9.44 -6.47
N LYS A 95 5.46 -9.65 -5.97
CA LYS A 95 4.63 -8.58 -5.38
C LYS A 95 5.44 -7.84 -4.31
N PRO A 96 5.59 -6.50 -4.37
CA PRO A 96 6.37 -5.78 -3.37
C PRO A 96 5.92 -6.06 -1.93
N VAL A 97 6.90 -6.06 -1.01
CA VAL A 97 6.75 -6.32 0.44
C VAL A 97 6.41 -7.77 0.80
N VAL A 98 5.41 -8.39 0.17
CA VAL A 98 4.84 -9.68 0.63
C VAL A 98 5.00 -10.84 -0.35
N GLY A 99 5.52 -10.61 -1.56
CA GLY A 99 5.78 -11.67 -2.53
C GLY A 99 6.86 -12.64 -2.06
N ASP A 100 6.70 -13.93 -2.40
CA ASP A 100 7.59 -15.01 -1.95
C ASP A 100 9.05 -14.82 -2.36
N ARG A 101 9.30 -14.12 -3.47
CA ARG A 101 10.64 -13.91 -4.03
C ARG A 101 11.29 -12.60 -3.61
N VAL A 102 10.60 -11.71 -2.91
CA VAL A 102 11.12 -10.35 -2.60
C VAL A 102 12.36 -10.38 -1.69
N PHE A 103 12.51 -11.46 -0.91
CA PHE A 103 13.68 -11.67 -0.05
C PHE A 103 14.61 -12.79 -0.56
N THR A 104 14.26 -13.41 -1.68
CA THR A 104 15.14 -14.38 -2.34
C THR A 104 16.24 -13.61 -3.05
N ARG A 105 17.50 -13.88 -2.69
CA ARG A 105 18.66 -13.43 -3.48
C ARG A 105 18.94 -14.50 -4.52
N GLU A 106 18.76 -14.19 -5.79
CA GLU A 106 19.50 -14.93 -6.82
C GLU A 106 20.98 -14.61 -6.59
N ALA A 107 21.77 -15.61 -6.20
CA ALA A 107 23.22 -15.49 -6.27
C ALA A 107 23.54 -15.10 -7.71
N GLY A 108 24.13 -13.92 -7.92
CA GLY A 108 24.36 -13.37 -9.24
C GLY A 108 25.09 -14.37 -10.13
N ILE A 109 24.35 -15.01 -11.02
CA ILE A 109 24.91 -15.55 -12.24
C ILE A 109 24.71 -14.43 -13.25
N SER A 110 25.69 -13.54 -13.28
CA SER A 110 25.99 -12.66 -14.42
C SER A 110 26.92 -13.41 -15.36
#